data_AF-A0A9R1IK92-F1
#
_entry.id   AF-A0A9R1IK92-F1
#
_cell.length_a   1.000
_cell.length_b   1.000
_cell.length_c   1.000
_cell.angle_alpha   90.00
_cell.angle_beta   90.00
_cell.angle_gamma   90.00
#
_symmetry.space_group_name_H-M   'P 1'
#
loop_
_entity.id
_entity.type
_entity.pdbx_description
1 polymer ?
#
loop_
_entity_poly.entity_id
_entity_poly.type
_entity_poly.pdbx_seq_one_letter_code
_entity_poly.pdbx_strand_id
1 'polypeptide(L)'
;MAAPPCKAQQTLCHRVCAILPDEIMEEIFVRLPPKTVGRCRCLSRTWAAALSHDAFVDRHRRLASGRGGLKLFFLHDAKAGNMEVRSWSLAGRSLAASAVAVFPDGMRTRCSSRCHGLVIMENTATGIHYVCNPSTGEMAALPRVRPHNRKTDESLGIGYDARSKNHKVVRISYSNHRGFDGTDFRTLCEVYEINSRGAWRPPASSSALGMVKLDNMCVSAQGHLYWKWLGRQNPRITSFSLSDEAFKALPPPPSCHGIDQLYGLAELGGRLCLFGTATEPVQQHSIWLLRDHEAGVWDLHCRIDLNAAWPLEVTQFSIGRSSPSPLAFIDDDRRILFRVYCKLSKEERSKSAYKLYAYNPATGNAESLGFLPHRSTPPELYEESVVSTGRPFEDIVSSSPSQEA
;
A
#
# COMPACT_ATOMS: atom_id res chain seq x y z
N MET A 1 -18.68 -38.79 -73.57
CA MET A 1 -17.70 -38.32 -72.56
C MET A 1 -18.46 -38.01 -71.28
N ALA A 2 -18.43 -38.91 -70.32
CA ALA A 2 -18.91 -38.68 -68.96
C ALA A 2 -17.82 -39.22 -68.02
N ALA A 3 -17.18 -38.32 -67.26
CA ALA A 3 -16.20 -38.67 -66.25
C ALA A 3 -16.93 -39.05 -64.94
N PRO A 4 -16.43 -39.99 -64.14
CA PRO A 4 -17.04 -40.30 -62.85
C PRO A 4 -16.63 -39.25 -61.80
N PRO A 5 -17.45 -38.98 -60.77
CA PRO A 5 -17.07 -38.08 -59.71
C PRO A 5 -16.11 -38.79 -58.75
N CYS A 6 -14.93 -38.19 -58.57
CA CYS A 6 -13.95 -38.58 -57.58
C CYS A 6 -14.51 -38.24 -56.18
N LYS A 7 -14.90 -39.24 -55.39
CA LYS A 7 -15.21 -39.07 -53.97
C LYS A 7 -13.91 -38.96 -53.20
N ALA A 8 -13.46 -37.73 -52.95
CA ALA A 8 -12.43 -37.48 -51.95
C ALA A 8 -13.03 -37.75 -50.56
N GLN A 9 -12.62 -38.86 -49.93
CA GLN A 9 -12.82 -39.07 -48.50
C GLN A 9 -11.94 -38.04 -47.75
N GLN A 10 -12.57 -37.00 -47.19
CA GLN A 10 -11.94 -36.19 -46.17
C GLN A 10 -11.89 -37.01 -44.88
N THR A 11 -10.74 -37.65 -44.64
CA THR A 11 -10.40 -38.22 -43.34
C THR A 11 -10.24 -37.05 -42.36
N LEU A 12 -11.28 -36.79 -41.56
CA LEU A 12 -11.19 -35.91 -40.40
C LEU A 12 -10.20 -36.54 -39.41
N CYS A 13 -8.95 -36.07 -39.44
CA CYS A 13 -8.03 -36.25 -38.33
C CYS A 13 -8.64 -35.52 -37.12
N HIS A 14 -9.38 -36.24 -36.28
CA HIS A 14 -9.65 -35.84 -34.91
C HIS A 14 -8.29 -35.71 -34.21
N ARG A 15 -7.71 -34.51 -34.24
CA ARG A 15 -6.68 -34.14 -33.27
C ARG A 15 -7.35 -34.24 -31.91
N VAL A 16 -7.07 -35.31 -31.18
CA VAL A 16 -7.36 -35.38 -29.76
C VAL A 16 -6.52 -34.29 -29.11
N CYS A 17 -7.14 -33.13 -28.92
CA CYS A 17 -6.56 -32.09 -28.09
C CYS A 17 -6.51 -32.70 -26.69
N ALA A 18 -5.32 -32.97 -26.17
CA ALA A 18 -5.19 -33.47 -24.81
C ALA A 18 -5.76 -32.38 -23.86
N ILE A 19 -6.95 -32.64 -23.31
CA ILE A 19 -7.57 -31.74 -22.34
C ILE A 19 -6.88 -32.03 -21.01
N LEU A 20 -6.12 -31.06 -20.50
CA LEU A 20 -5.57 -31.13 -19.16
C LEU A 20 -6.72 -31.01 -18.14
N PRO A 21 -6.72 -31.81 -17.06
CA PRO A 21 -7.68 -31.64 -15.97
C PRO A 21 -7.60 -30.24 -15.34
N ASP A 22 -8.73 -29.74 -14.84
CA ASP A 22 -8.84 -28.40 -14.28
C ASP A 22 -7.90 -28.19 -13.08
N GLU A 23 -7.66 -29.24 -12.28
CA GLU A 23 -6.75 -29.15 -11.12
C GLU A 23 -5.30 -28.91 -11.56
N ILE A 24 -4.89 -29.53 -12.67
CA ILE A 24 -3.55 -29.35 -13.25
C ILE A 24 -3.43 -27.97 -13.87
N MET A 25 -4.48 -27.48 -14.51
CA MET A 25 -4.52 -26.11 -15.03
C MET A 25 -4.40 -25.09 -13.90
N GLU A 26 -5.09 -25.28 -12.79
CA GLU A 26 -4.99 -24.42 -11.61
C GLU A 26 -3.57 -24.44 -11.01
N GLU A 27 -2.97 -25.63 -10.86
CA GLU A 27 -1.57 -25.83 -10.44
C GLU A 27 -0.58 -25.10 -11.36
N ILE A 28 -0.85 -25.02 -12.66
CA ILE A 28 -0.03 -24.26 -13.61
C ILE A 28 -0.25 -22.76 -13.39
N PHE A 29 -1.49 -22.30 -13.45
CA PHE A 29 -1.82 -20.87 -13.38
C PHE A 29 -1.37 -20.23 -12.07
N VAL A 30 -1.49 -20.93 -10.94
CA VAL A 30 -1.11 -20.41 -9.63
C VAL A 30 0.40 -20.16 -9.52
N ARG A 31 1.20 -20.77 -10.40
CA ARG A 31 2.67 -20.62 -10.46
C ARG A 31 3.14 -19.57 -11.46
N LEU A 32 2.25 -19.08 -12.31
CA LEU A 32 2.58 -18.09 -13.33
C LEU A 32 2.76 -16.69 -12.72
N PRO A 33 3.58 -15.82 -13.32
CA PRO A 33 3.67 -14.42 -12.92
C PRO A 33 2.30 -13.71 -13.02
N PRO A 34 2.00 -12.72 -12.14
CA PRO A 34 0.72 -12.01 -12.14
C PRO A 34 0.28 -11.47 -13.51
N LYS A 35 1.21 -10.86 -14.26
CA LYS A 35 0.92 -10.35 -15.62
C LYS A 35 0.46 -11.44 -16.58
N THR A 36 1.04 -12.64 -16.49
CA THR A 36 0.67 -13.78 -17.34
C THR A 36 -0.71 -14.29 -16.96
N VAL A 37 -1.01 -14.41 -15.67
CA VAL A 37 -2.36 -14.76 -15.17
C VAL A 37 -3.39 -13.74 -15.67
N GLY A 38 -3.08 -12.44 -15.60
CA GLY A 38 -3.93 -11.38 -16.14
C GLY A 38 -4.22 -11.57 -17.64
N ARG A 39 -3.21 -11.89 -18.45
CA ARG A 39 -3.40 -12.22 -19.88
C ARG A 39 -4.24 -13.47 -20.09
N CYS A 40 -4.10 -14.49 -19.25
CA CYS A 40 -4.90 -15.71 -19.33
C CYS A 40 -6.40 -15.46 -19.09
N ARG A 41 -6.77 -14.47 -18.27
CA ARG A 41 -8.18 -14.06 -18.10
C ARG A 41 -8.82 -13.61 -19.41
N CYS A 42 -8.05 -13.04 -20.33
CA CYS A 42 -8.56 -12.56 -21.62
C CYS A 42 -8.80 -13.68 -22.64
N LEU A 43 -8.31 -14.90 -22.39
CA LEU A 43 -8.37 -16.00 -23.36
C LEU A 43 -9.72 -16.75 -23.35
N SER A 44 -10.45 -16.73 -22.22
CA SER A 44 -11.75 -17.38 -22.09
C SER A 44 -12.52 -16.85 -20.87
N ARG A 45 -13.86 -16.83 -20.95
CA ARG A 45 -14.72 -16.45 -19.82
C ARG A 45 -14.58 -17.40 -18.63
N THR A 46 -14.38 -18.70 -18.89
CA THR A 46 -14.20 -19.70 -17.83
C THR A 46 -12.91 -19.44 -17.06
N TRP A 47 -11.82 -19.12 -17.75
CA TRP A 47 -10.56 -18.76 -17.12
C TRP A 47 -10.64 -17.40 -16.43
N ALA A 48 -11.33 -16.43 -17.01
CA ALA A 48 -11.58 -15.15 -16.35
C ALA A 48 -12.26 -15.36 -14.98
N ALA A 49 -13.30 -16.19 -14.91
CA ALA A 49 -13.99 -16.51 -13.67
C ALA A 49 -13.10 -17.28 -12.69
N ALA A 50 -12.45 -18.37 -13.13
CA ALA A 50 -11.61 -19.20 -12.27
C ALA A 50 -10.42 -18.44 -11.68
N LEU A 51 -9.72 -17.66 -12.51
CA LEU A 51 -8.53 -16.90 -12.10
C LEU A 51 -8.86 -15.63 -11.31
N SER A 52 -10.13 -15.22 -11.24
CA SER A 52 -10.59 -14.09 -10.43
C SER A 52 -11.26 -14.52 -9.14
N HIS A 53 -11.44 -15.83 -8.93
CA HIS A 53 -12.04 -16.38 -7.71
C HIS A 53 -11.10 -16.19 -6.51
N ASP A 54 -11.65 -15.78 -5.36
CA ASP A 54 -10.89 -15.45 -4.15
C ASP A 54 -9.90 -16.55 -3.74
N ALA A 55 -10.35 -17.81 -3.79
CA ALA A 55 -9.50 -18.96 -3.45
C ALA A 55 -8.23 -19.04 -4.32
N PHE A 56 -8.36 -18.77 -5.64
CA PHE A 56 -7.23 -18.76 -6.55
C PHE A 56 -6.31 -17.56 -6.27
N VAL A 57 -6.89 -16.37 -6.10
CA VAL A 57 -6.14 -15.13 -5.80
C VAL A 57 -5.31 -15.30 -4.53
N ASP A 58 -5.93 -15.84 -3.47
CA ASP A 58 -5.27 -16.10 -2.19
C ASP A 58 -4.18 -17.17 -2.30
N ARG A 59 -4.43 -18.25 -3.04
CA ARG A 59 -3.45 -19.32 -3.26
C ARG A 59 -2.25 -18.80 -4.06
N HIS A 60 -2.50 -18.03 -5.11
CA HIS A 60 -1.47 -17.39 -5.95
C HIS A 60 -0.59 -16.48 -5.09
N ARG A 61 -1.20 -15.58 -4.33
CA ARG A 61 -0.52 -14.63 -3.45
C ARG A 61 0.35 -15.33 -2.40
N ARG A 62 -0.17 -16.35 -1.71
CA ARG A 62 0.62 -17.12 -0.72
C ARG A 62 1.85 -17.78 -1.36
N LEU A 63 1.70 -18.36 -2.55
CA LEU A 63 2.82 -18.96 -3.26
C LEU A 63 3.82 -17.91 -3.75
N ALA A 64 3.35 -16.73 -4.19
CA ALA A 64 4.21 -15.64 -4.62
C ALA A 64 5.02 -15.05 -3.45
N SER A 65 4.42 -14.90 -2.26
CA SER A 65 5.11 -14.48 -1.04
C SER A 65 6.22 -15.45 -0.61
N GLY A 66 6.08 -16.76 -0.91
CA GLY A 66 7.11 -17.76 -0.63
C GLY A 66 8.24 -17.81 -1.67
N ARG A 67 8.08 -17.19 -2.84
CA ARG A 67 9.01 -17.28 -3.98
C ARG A 67 9.82 -16.00 -4.14
N GLY A 68 11.05 -16.00 -3.62
CA GLY A 68 12.06 -14.96 -3.95
C GLY A 68 12.29 -13.89 -2.88
N GLY A 69 11.94 -14.19 -1.63
CA GLY A 69 12.25 -13.35 -0.48
C GLY A 69 11.53 -12.00 -0.47
N LEU A 70 11.95 -11.11 0.44
CA LEU A 70 11.37 -9.79 0.59
C LEU A 70 11.57 -8.95 -0.67
N LYS A 71 10.46 -8.36 -1.16
CA LYS A 71 10.44 -7.45 -2.29
C LYS A 71 9.94 -6.07 -1.84
N LEU A 72 10.50 -5.04 -2.46
CA LEU A 72 10.06 -3.65 -2.32
C LEU A 72 9.59 -3.15 -3.67
N PHE A 73 8.64 -2.23 -3.69
CA PHE A 73 8.31 -1.45 -4.88
C PHE A 73 8.51 0.04 -4.60
N PHE A 74 8.80 0.79 -5.64
CA PHE A 74 8.86 2.24 -5.63
C PHE A 74 8.48 2.77 -7.00
N LEU A 75 7.98 4.00 -7.02
CA LEU A 75 7.75 4.71 -8.26
C LEU A 75 9.01 5.47 -8.64
N HIS A 76 9.39 5.47 -9.92
CA HIS A 76 10.56 6.18 -10.43
C HIS A 76 10.18 7.08 -11.61
N ASP A 77 10.60 8.33 -11.55
CA ASP A 77 10.46 9.32 -12.63
C ASP A 77 11.39 8.95 -13.80
N ALA A 78 10.83 8.38 -14.87
CA ALA A 78 11.57 8.02 -16.07
C ALA A 78 11.81 9.26 -16.95
N LYS A 79 12.88 9.24 -17.77
CA LYS A 79 13.34 10.37 -18.60
C LYS A 79 12.30 10.98 -19.56
N ALA A 80 11.18 10.30 -19.81
CA ALA A 80 10.10 10.75 -20.69
C ALA A 80 8.88 11.32 -19.95
N GLY A 81 8.96 11.57 -18.64
CA GLY A 81 7.83 12.04 -17.82
C GLY A 81 6.85 10.95 -17.42
N ASN A 82 7.16 9.68 -17.69
CA ASN A 82 6.37 8.55 -17.22
C ASN A 82 6.82 8.12 -15.82
N MET A 83 5.87 7.73 -14.97
CA MET A 83 6.18 7.08 -13.71
C MET A 83 6.22 5.56 -13.89
N GLU A 84 7.36 4.94 -13.57
CA GLU A 84 7.52 3.49 -13.62
C GLU A 84 7.38 2.87 -12.22
N VAL A 85 6.56 1.83 -12.09
CA VAL A 85 6.64 0.93 -10.92
C VAL A 85 7.87 0.06 -11.08
N ARG A 86 8.76 0.13 -10.11
CA ARG A 86 9.99 -0.63 -10.06
C ARG A 86 9.99 -1.51 -8.82
N SER A 87 10.37 -2.78 -8.99
CA SER A 87 10.52 -3.71 -7.87
C SER A 87 11.98 -4.03 -7.58
N TRP A 88 12.36 -4.09 -6.31
CA TRP A 88 13.67 -4.55 -5.84
C TRP A 88 13.50 -5.79 -4.96
N SER A 89 14.37 -6.78 -5.09
CA SER A 89 14.35 -8.01 -4.27
C SER A 89 15.64 -8.12 -3.46
N LEU A 90 15.49 -8.43 -2.17
CA LEU A 90 16.60 -8.68 -1.27
C LEU A 90 17.43 -9.89 -1.71
N ALA A 91 16.79 -10.92 -2.27
CA ALA A 91 17.44 -12.15 -2.71
C ALA A 91 18.32 -11.95 -3.95
N GLY A 92 18.00 -10.97 -4.80
CA GLY A 92 18.69 -10.75 -6.06
C GLY A 92 19.94 -9.88 -5.97
N ARG A 93 20.08 -9.02 -4.93
CA ARG A 93 21.05 -7.90 -4.82
C ARG A 93 21.22 -7.05 -6.11
N SER A 94 20.36 -7.25 -7.09
CA SER A 94 20.43 -6.63 -8.41
C SER A 94 19.59 -5.38 -8.40
N LEU A 95 20.23 -4.27 -8.77
CA LEU A 95 19.59 -2.97 -9.00
C LEU A 95 18.67 -2.97 -10.24
N ALA A 96 18.55 -4.10 -10.94
CA ALA A 96 17.65 -4.28 -12.07
C ALA A 96 16.20 -4.29 -11.60
N ALA A 97 15.70 -3.09 -11.33
CA ALA A 97 14.29 -2.87 -11.12
C ALA A 97 13.51 -3.28 -12.37
N SER A 98 12.65 -4.29 -12.24
CA SER A 98 11.74 -4.66 -13.32
C SER A 98 10.59 -3.67 -13.37
N ALA A 99 10.30 -3.13 -14.56
CA ALA A 99 9.13 -2.30 -14.77
C ALA A 99 7.87 -3.17 -14.64
N VAL A 100 7.12 -2.98 -13.56
CA VAL A 100 5.90 -3.74 -13.29
C VAL A 100 4.67 -3.04 -13.88
N ALA A 101 4.67 -1.71 -13.95
CA ALA A 101 3.67 -0.93 -14.66
C ALA A 101 4.23 0.44 -15.10
N VAL A 102 3.61 1.06 -16.12
CA VAL A 102 3.93 2.41 -16.58
C VAL A 102 2.67 3.26 -16.43
N PHE A 103 2.79 4.38 -15.73
CA PHE A 103 1.68 5.33 -15.56
C PHE A 103 1.86 6.49 -16.54
N PRO A 104 0.79 6.90 -17.24
CA PRO A 104 0.79 8.12 -18.04
C PRO A 104 1.00 9.34 -17.12
N ASP A 105 1.90 10.21 -17.55
CA ASP A 105 2.11 11.60 -17.11
C ASP A 105 2.91 11.84 -15.81
N GLY A 106 3.61 12.98 -15.79
CA GLY A 106 4.67 13.44 -14.87
C GLY A 106 4.21 13.73 -13.45
N MET A 107 3.55 12.75 -12.86
CA MET A 107 2.70 12.86 -11.70
C MET A 107 3.52 12.82 -10.41
N ARG A 108 3.52 13.91 -9.64
CA ARG A 108 3.86 13.82 -8.22
C ARG A 108 2.81 12.96 -7.56
N THR A 109 3.20 11.76 -7.13
CA THR A 109 2.28 10.74 -6.64
C THR A 109 2.58 10.42 -5.18
N ARG A 110 1.55 10.48 -4.33
CA ARG A 110 1.60 9.84 -3.01
C ARG A 110 1.10 8.41 -3.16
N CYS A 111 1.73 7.47 -2.45
CA CYS A 111 1.35 6.06 -2.45
C CYS A 111 1.05 5.61 -1.03
N SER A 112 0.00 4.82 -0.85
CA SER A 112 -0.28 4.16 0.43
C SER A 112 0.71 3.01 0.69
N SER A 113 0.69 2.50 1.92
CA SER A 113 1.23 1.17 2.20
C SER A 113 0.48 0.10 1.38
N ARG A 114 1.15 -1.05 1.16
CA ARG A 114 0.54 -2.23 0.53
C ARG A 114 -0.61 -2.77 1.37
N CYS A 115 -1.65 -3.24 0.70
CA CYS A 115 -2.75 -3.95 1.34
C CYS A 115 -3.24 -5.10 0.45
N HIS A 116 -2.82 -6.33 0.76
CA HIS A 116 -3.27 -7.54 0.06
C HIS A 116 -3.07 -7.43 -1.46
N GLY A 117 -1.92 -6.89 -1.87
CA GLY A 117 -1.55 -6.68 -3.27
C GLY A 117 -2.07 -5.40 -3.95
N LEU A 118 -2.88 -4.58 -3.26
CA LEU A 118 -3.35 -3.29 -3.76
C LEU A 118 -2.66 -2.13 -3.05
N VAL A 119 -2.59 -0.99 -3.74
CA VAL A 119 -2.13 0.30 -3.22
C VAL A 119 -3.05 1.41 -3.72
N ILE A 120 -3.12 2.51 -2.96
CA ILE A 120 -3.73 3.75 -3.42
C ILE A 120 -2.64 4.67 -3.95
N MET A 121 -2.89 5.28 -5.11
CA MET A 121 -2.06 6.32 -5.70
C MET A 121 -2.86 7.60 -5.89
N GLU A 122 -2.31 8.73 -5.49
CA GLU A 122 -2.92 10.05 -5.68
C GLU A 122 -2.19 10.81 -6.79
N ASN A 123 -2.93 11.25 -7.80
CA ASN A 123 -2.49 12.29 -8.70
C ASN A 123 -2.57 13.65 -7.98
N THR A 124 -1.46 14.16 -7.46
CA THR A 124 -1.49 15.44 -6.71
C THR A 124 -1.78 16.67 -7.59
N ALA A 125 -1.69 16.56 -8.92
CA ALA A 125 -2.05 17.63 -9.84
C ALA A 125 -3.58 17.73 -10.04
N THR A 126 -4.27 16.60 -10.06
CA THR A 126 -5.74 16.54 -10.28
C THR A 126 -6.55 16.25 -9.01
N GLY A 127 -5.90 15.76 -7.95
CA GLY A 127 -6.54 15.25 -6.73
C GLY A 127 -7.23 13.89 -6.90
N ILE A 128 -7.07 13.22 -8.05
CA ILE A 128 -7.72 11.93 -8.31
C ILE A 128 -6.95 10.82 -7.59
N HIS A 129 -7.69 9.95 -6.93
CA HIS A 129 -7.16 8.75 -6.30
C HIS A 129 -7.46 7.52 -7.16
N TYR A 130 -6.48 6.63 -7.25
CA TYR A 130 -6.55 5.38 -8.00
C TYR A 130 -6.25 4.21 -7.08
N VAL A 131 -7.02 3.13 -7.23
CA VAL A 131 -6.63 1.81 -6.75
C VAL A 131 -5.76 1.18 -7.83
N CYS A 132 -4.57 0.74 -7.46
CA CYS A 132 -3.62 0.12 -8.38
C CYS A 132 -3.25 -1.28 -7.89
N ASN A 133 -3.15 -2.23 -8.82
CA ASN A 133 -2.41 -3.47 -8.61
C ASN A 133 -1.05 -3.33 -9.32
N PRO A 134 0.05 -3.11 -8.57
CA PRO A 134 1.35 -2.92 -9.18
C PRO A 134 1.83 -4.15 -9.96
N SER A 135 1.34 -5.35 -9.63
CA SER A 135 1.75 -6.64 -10.23
C SER A 135 1.15 -6.89 -11.60
N THR A 136 -0.12 -6.53 -11.78
CA THR A 136 -0.86 -6.68 -13.05
C THR A 136 -0.78 -5.43 -13.91
N GLY A 137 -0.53 -4.27 -13.29
CA GLY A 137 -0.58 -2.96 -13.93
C GLY A 137 -2.01 -2.44 -14.10
N GLU A 138 -3.01 -3.13 -13.54
CA GLU A 138 -4.39 -2.67 -13.51
C GLU A 138 -4.54 -1.47 -12.59
N MET A 139 -5.45 -0.57 -12.96
CA MET A 139 -5.74 0.65 -12.21
C MET A 139 -7.21 1.05 -12.40
N ALA A 140 -7.87 1.43 -11.33
CA ALA A 140 -9.23 1.95 -11.34
C ALA A 140 -9.29 3.27 -10.58
N ALA A 141 -9.86 4.31 -11.21
CA ALA A 141 -10.11 5.58 -10.54
C ALA A 141 -11.21 5.39 -9.49
N LEU A 142 -10.98 5.93 -8.28
CA LEU A 142 -12.01 6.02 -7.26
C LEU A 142 -13.05 7.09 -7.65
N PRO A 143 -14.32 6.93 -7.23
CA PRO A 143 -15.35 7.93 -7.51
C PRO A 143 -14.91 9.30 -6.98
N ARG A 144 -15.02 10.35 -7.81
CA ARG A 144 -14.76 11.71 -7.36
C ARG A 144 -15.83 12.13 -6.36
N VAL A 145 -15.42 12.47 -5.15
CA VAL A 145 -16.28 13.21 -4.23
C VAL A 145 -16.40 14.63 -4.77
N ARG A 146 -17.62 15.16 -4.90
CA ARG A 146 -17.87 16.48 -5.51
C ARG A 146 -16.91 17.51 -4.93
N PRO A 147 -16.25 18.34 -5.77
CA PRO A 147 -15.25 19.28 -5.31
C PRO A 147 -15.91 20.24 -4.32
N HIS A 148 -15.58 20.11 -3.03
CA HIS A 148 -15.73 21.24 -2.14
C HIS A 148 -14.70 22.27 -2.59
N ASN A 149 -15.18 23.45 -2.98
CA ASN A 149 -14.33 24.54 -3.42
C ASN A 149 -13.22 24.79 -2.39
N ARG A 150 -11.96 24.55 -2.80
CA ARG A 150 -10.67 24.63 -2.08
C ARG A 150 -10.08 23.26 -1.75
N LYS A 151 -8.75 23.16 -1.84
CA LYS A 151 -7.92 22.05 -1.37
C LYS A 151 -8.37 21.64 0.04
N THR A 152 -9.26 20.65 0.14
CA THR A 152 -9.58 20.03 1.42
C THR A 152 -8.41 19.13 1.74
N ASP A 153 -7.76 19.37 2.88
CA ASP A 153 -6.87 18.36 3.42
C ASP A 153 -7.71 17.08 3.60
N GLU A 154 -7.23 15.98 3.03
CA GLU A 154 -7.86 14.67 3.13
C GLU A 154 -6.77 13.61 3.33
N SER A 155 -7.14 12.53 4.01
CA SER A 155 -6.30 11.36 4.20
C SER A 155 -7.09 10.14 3.76
N LEU A 156 -6.45 9.32 2.92
CA LEU A 156 -7.01 8.06 2.47
C LEU A 156 -6.22 6.89 3.05
N GLY A 157 -6.93 5.80 3.25
CA GLY A 157 -6.40 4.53 3.71
C GLY A 157 -7.02 3.36 2.96
N ILE A 158 -6.23 2.34 2.67
CA ILE A 158 -6.71 1.06 2.14
C ILE A 158 -6.48 -0.02 3.18
N GLY A 159 -7.50 -0.85 3.39
CA GLY A 159 -7.47 -1.98 4.31
C GLY A 159 -8.22 -3.18 3.75
N TYR A 160 -7.91 -4.37 4.26
CA TYR A 160 -8.61 -5.61 3.91
C TYR A 160 -9.48 -6.05 5.08
N ASP A 161 -10.78 -6.11 4.87
CA ASP A 161 -11.74 -6.65 5.82
C ASP A 161 -11.79 -8.17 5.65
N ALA A 162 -11.17 -8.91 6.59
CA ALA A 162 -11.14 -10.36 6.55
C ALA A 162 -12.53 -11.00 6.70
N ARG A 163 -13.51 -10.29 7.29
CA ARG A 163 -14.89 -10.77 7.47
C ARG A 163 -15.65 -10.75 6.15
N SER A 164 -15.58 -9.64 5.41
CA SER A 164 -16.19 -9.53 4.07
C SER A 164 -15.32 -10.07 2.94
N LYS A 165 -14.05 -10.41 3.24
CA LYS A 165 -13.01 -10.80 2.28
C LYS A 165 -12.77 -9.77 1.18
N ASN A 166 -12.95 -8.49 1.50
CA ASN A 166 -12.88 -7.42 0.52
C ASN A 166 -12.03 -6.25 0.99
N HIS A 167 -11.51 -5.49 0.03
CA HIS A 167 -10.80 -4.26 0.30
C HIS A 167 -11.77 -3.11 0.54
N LYS A 168 -11.47 -2.31 1.55
CA LYS A 168 -12.16 -1.05 1.84
C LYS A 168 -11.15 0.09 1.75
N VAL A 169 -11.59 1.17 1.12
CA VAL A 169 -10.92 2.46 1.13
C VAL A 169 -11.67 3.37 2.08
N VAL A 170 -10.96 3.99 3.02
CA VAL A 170 -11.51 4.93 3.98
C VAL A 170 -10.91 6.29 3.70
N ARG A 171 -11.79 7.28 3.55
CA ARG A 171 -11.45 8.67 3.31
C ARG A 171 -11.87 9.49 4.53
N ILE A 172 -10.94 10.26 5.08
CA ILE A 172 -11.21 11.25 6.13
C ILE A 172 -10.89 12.64 5.59
N SER A 173 -11.81 13.58 5.76
CA SER A 173 -11.65 14.98 5.34
C SER A 173 -12.30 15.93 6.34
N TYR A 174 -11.87 17.19 6.34
CA TYR A 174 -12.53 18.25 7.12
C TYR A 174 -13.35 19.15 6.20
N SER A 175 -14.62 19.39 6.53
CA SER A 175 -15.41 20.41 5.84
C SER A 175 -15.02 21.79 6.36
N ASN A 176 -14.69 22.71 5.47
CA ASN A 176 -14.44 24.12 5.80
C ASN A 176 -15.76 24.86 6.09
N HIS A 177 -16.38 24.62 7.24
CA HIS A 177 -17.34 25.58 7.78
C HIS A 177 -16.56 26.59 8.64
N ARG A 178 -16.04 27.66 8.00
CA ARG A 178 -15.70 28.87 8.75
C ARG A 178 -17.03 29.56 9.12
N GLY A 179 -17.66 29.10 10.19
CA GLY A 179 -18.68 29.87 10.90
C GLY A 179 -18.03 31.11 11.50
N PHE A 180 -18.79 32.21 11.57
CA PHE A 180 -18.37 33.51 12.13
C PHE A 180 -17.98 33.45 13.63
N ASP A 181 -18.13 32.29 14.26
CA ASP A 181 -17.93 31.99 15.69
C ASP A 181 -16.67 31.14 15.98
N GLY A 182 -15.94 30.68 14.95
CA GLY A 182 -14.64 30.04 15.12
C GLY A 182 -14.66 28.62 15.69
N THR A 183 -15.81 27.97 15.75
CA THR A 183 -15.97 26.62 16.32
C THR A 183 -16.90 25.75 15.46
N ASP A 184 -16.29 24.92 14.60
CA ASP A 184 -16.65 23.51 14.37
C ASP A 184 -16.13 23.02 13.00
N PHE A 185 -15.00 22.32 13.02
CA PHE A 185 -14.57 21.50 11.89
C PHE A 185 -15.39 20.21 11.91
N ARG A 186 -16.38 20.07 11.03
CA ARG A 186 -17.04 18.77 10.84
C ARG A 186 -16.08 17.84 10.10
N THR A 187 -15.70 16.76 10.78
CA THR A 187 -14.91 15.69 10.18
C THR A 187 -15.84 14.74 9.42
N LEU A 188 -15.55 14.50 8.15
CA LEU A 188 -16.28 13.58 7.30
C LEU A 188 -15.47 12.30 7.14
N CYS A 189 -16.13 11.16 7.33
CA CYS A 189 -15.58 9.84 7.04
C CYS A 189 -16.47 9.14 6.01
N GLU A 190 -15.84 8.61 4.97
CA GLU A 190 -16.50 7.86 3.92
C GLU A 190 -15.75 6.55 3.67
N VAL A 191 -16.50 5.49 3.40
CA VAL A 191 -16.00 4.15 3.10
C VAL A 191 -16.41 3.79 1.69
N TYR A 192 -15.45 3.29 0.91
CA TYR A 192 -15.66 2.72 -0.42
C TYR A 192 -15.22 1.27 -0.41
N GLU A 193 -16.09 0.37 -0.82
CA GLU A 193 -15.77 -1.04 -0.93
C GLU A 193 -15.41 -1.37 -2.38
N ILE A 194 -14.23 -1.95 -2.59
CA ILE A 194 -13.76 -2.31 -3.94
C ILE A 194 -14.66 -3.43 -4.49
N ASN A 195 -14.92 -3.44 -5.80
CA ASN A 195 -15.87 -4.34 -6.45
C ASN A 195 -17.35 -4.19 -6.02
N SER A 196 -17.69 -3.14 -5.25
CA SER A 196 -19.08 -2.83 -4.93
C SER A 196 -19.80 -2.10 -6.08
N ARG A 197 -21.04 -1.64 -5.83
CA ARG A 197 -21.84 -0.82 -6.75
C ARG A 197 -21.30 0.60 -6.98
N GLY A 198 -20.11 0.93 -6.45
CA GLY A 198 -19.32 2.07 -6.89
C GLY A 198 -19.64 3.42 -6.23
N ALA A 199 -20.20 3.44 -5.02
CA ALA A 199 -20.47 4.68 -4.29
C ALA A 199 -19.74 4.72 -2.94
N TRP A 200 -19.29 5.92 -2.58
CA TRP A 200 -18.89 6.22 -1.20
C TRP A 200 -20.12 6.17 -0.29
N ARG A 201 -19.95 5.62 0.91
CA ARG A 201 -21.00 5.54 1.94
C ARG A 201 -20.46 5.92 3.32
N PRO A 202 -21.30 6.35 4.26
CA PRO A 202 -20.87 6.50 5.65
C PRO A 202 -20.39 5.16 6.25
N PRO A 203 -19.55 5.20 7.30
CA PRO A 203 -19.23 4.01 8.09
C PRO A 203 -20.48 3.45 8.78
N ALA A 204 -20.49 2.14 9.02
CA ALA A 204 -21.61 1.47 9.68
C ALA A 204 -21.84 1.90 11.14
N SER A 205 -20.77 2.28 11.85
CA SER A 205 -20.84 2.75 13.23
C SER A 205 -20.94 4.28 13.31
N SER A 206 -21.70 4.76 14.29
CA SER A 206 -21.76 6.19 14.66
C SER A 206 -20.70 6.59 15.70
N SER A 207 -19.70 5.75 15.94
CA SER A 207 -18.60 6.04 16.87
C SER A 207 -17.93 7.38 16.56
N ALA A 208 -17.62 8.14 17.61
CA ALA A 208 -17.03 9.47 17.45
C ALA A 208 -15.66 9.40 16.76
N LEU A 209 -15.55 10.11 15.65
CA LEU A 209 -14.29 10.32 14.95
C LEU A 209 -13.43 11.32 15.72
N GLY A 210 -12.25 10.88 16.13
CA GLY A 210 -11.21 11.75 16.67
C GLY A 210 -10.62 12.70 15.62
N MET A 211 -9.96 13.76 16.07
CA MET A 211 -9.20 14.64 15.17
C MET A 211 -7.95 13.90 14.64
N VAL A 212 -7.86 13.75 13.33
CA VAL A 212 -6.74 13.11 12.64
C VAL A 212 -5.83 14.12 11.95
N LYS A 213 -4.53 13.84 11.94
CA LYS A 213 -3.56 14.62 11.19
C LYS A 213 -3.60 14.17 9.72
N LEU A 214 -3.97 15.07 8.82
CA LEU A 214 -4.17 14.79 7.39
C LEU A 214 -2.91 14.99 6.54
N ASP A 215 -1.73 14.99 7.18
CA ASP A 215 -0.45 15.26 6.50
C ASP A 215 0.14 14.02 5.80
N ASN A 216 -0.42 12.83 6.02
CA ASN A 216 0.05 11.56 5.46
C ASN A 216 -1.08 10.54 5.25
N MET A 217 -0.77 9.49 4.46
CA MET A 217 -1.61 8.29 4.33
C MET A 217 -1.62 7.51 5.64
N CYS A 218 -2.71 6.77 5.90
CA CYS A 218 -2.83 5.94 7.10
C CYS A 218 -1.88 4.72 7.05
N VAL A 219 -1.70 4.08 8.20
CA VAL A 219 -1.09 2.74 8.29
C VAL A 219 -2.18 1.68 8.39
N SER A 220 -2.10 0.61 7.62
CA SER A 220 -2.96 -0.56 7.76
C SER A 220 -2.23 -1.68 8.51
N ALA A 221 -2.77 -2.14 9.64
CA ALA A 221 -2.23 -3.30 10.38
C ALA A 221 -3.33 -3.94 11.25
N GLN A 222 -3.23 -5.23 11.55
CA GLN A 222 -4.13 -5.93 12.50
C GLN A 222 -5.63 -5.71 12.20
N GLY A 223 -6.05 -5.61 10.94
CA GLY A 223 -7.46 -5.37 10.56
C GLY A 223 -7.97 -3.94 10.79
N HIS A 224 -7.07 -3.00 11.05
CA HIS A 224 -7.39 -1.61 11.35
C HIS A 224 -6.57 -0.64 10.48
N LEU A 225 -7.12 0.56 10.30
CA LEU A 225 -6.40 1.71 9.75
C LEU A 225 -6.04 2.68 10.88
N TYR A 226 -4.84 3.26 10.83
CA TYR A 226 -4.29 4.10 11.89
C TYR A 226 -3.81 5.46 11.39
N TRP A 227 -4.14 6.50 12.13
CA TRP A 227 -3.73 7.87 11.90
C TRP A 227 -3.13 8.49 13.17
N LYS A 228 -2.24 9.45 12.97
CA LYS A 228 -1.78 10.32 14.06
C LYS A 228 -2.91 11.26 14.47
N TRP A 229 -3.01 11.52 15.76
CA TRP A 229 -3.96 12.49 16.30
C TRP A 229 -3.55 13.95 16.01
N LEU A 230 -4.51 14.79 15.65
CA LEU A 230 -4.36 16.24 15.48
C LEU A 230 -4.83 16.95 16.74
N GLY A 231 -3.99 16.99 17.77
CA GLY A 231 -4.29 17.72 19.01
C GLY A 231 -3.04 17.97 19.85
N ARG A 232 -3.09 19.03 20.66
CA ARG A 232 -1.93 19.57 21.38
C ARG A 232 -1.70 18.98 22.78
N GLN A 233 -2.72 18.38 23.38
CA GLN A 233 -2.72 18.06 24.82
C GLN A 233 -2.31 16.61 25.14
N ASN A 234 -2.29 15.69 24.16
CA ASN A 234 -1.72 14.35 24.32
C ASN A 234 -1.55 13.67 22.94
N PRO A 235 -0.41 13.04 22.64
CA PRO A 235 -0.31 12.19 21.46
C PRO A 235 -1.25 11.01 21.62
N ARG A 236 -2.15 10.82 20.67
CA ARG A 236 -3.01 9.65 20.54
C ARG A 236 -2.91 9.10 19.12
N ILE A 237 -3.33 7.86 18.94
CA ILE A 237 -3.49 7.25 17.62
C ILE A 237 -4.98 7.03 17.41
N THR A 238 -5.50 7.50 16.29
CA THR A 238 -6.87 7.17 15.89
C THR A 238 -6.83 5.89 15.08
N SER A 239 -7.63 4.90 15.48
CA SER A 239 -7.80 3.65 14.75
C SER A 239 -9.22 3.54 14.20
N PHE A 240 -9.38 2.85 13.07
CA PHE A 240 -10.65 2.50 12.46
C PHE A 240 -10.68 0.98 12.19
N SER A 241 -11.64 0.27 12.78
CA SER A 241 -11.88 -1.16 12.51
C SER A 241 -12.45 -1.32 11.11
N LEU A 242 -11.81 -2.13 10.27
CA LEU A 242 -12.33 -2.38 8.91
C LEU A 242 -13.58 -3.25 8.94
N SER A 243 -13.67 -4.17 9.91
CA SER A 243 -14.82 -5.04 10.09
C SER A 243 -16.01 -4.23 10.58
N ASP A 244 -15.88 -3.60 11.74
CA ASP A 244 -16.99 -2.97 12.46
C ASP A 244 -17.21 -1.52 12.09
N GLU A 245 -16.30 -0.97 11.26
CA GLU A 245 -16.33 0.41 10.76
C GLU A 245 -16.48 1.43 11.89
N ALA A 246 -15.79 1.15 13.00
CA ALA A 246 -15.83 1.92 14.23
C ALA A 246 -14.47 2.54 14.54
N PHE A 247 -14.50 3.78 15.03
CA PHE A 247 -13.34 4.52 15.49
C PHE A 247 -13.02 4.22 16.95
N LYS A 248 -11.71 4.19 17.24
CA LYS A 248 -11.20 4.08 18.61
C LYS A 248 -9.91 4.90 18.75
N ALA A 249 -9.82 5.68 19.82
CA ALA A 249 -8.59 6.36 20.19
C ALA A 249 -7.72 5.42 21.04
N LEU A 250 -6.49 5.20 20.61
CA LEU A 250 -5.49 4.40 21.33
C LEU A 250 -4.55 5.30 22.13
N PRO A 251 -4.17 4.89 23.35
CA PRO A 251 -3.12 5.56 24.09
C PRO A 251 -1.76 5.33 23.41
N PRO A 252 -0.82 6.27 23.56
CA PRO A 252 0.55 6.08 23.13
C PRO A 252 1.26 5.08 24.09
N PRO A 253 2.44 4.55 23.73
CA PRO A 253 3.25 3.74 24.63
C PRO A 253 3.63 4.51 25.93
N PRO A 254 3.90 3.82 27.05
CA PRO A 254 4.08 4.45 28.37
C PRO A 254 5.20 5.50 28.46
N SER A 255 6.28 5.35 27.69
CA SER A 255 7.38 6.33 27.69
C SER A 255 7.18 7.48 26.71
N CYS A 256 6.01 7.55 26.06
CA CYS A 256 5.71 8.52 25.00
C CYS A 256 4.73 9.63 25.44
N HIS A 257 4.43 9.72 26.74
CA HIS A 257 3.59 10.77 27.29
C HIS A 257 4.28 12.14 27.18
N GLY A 258 3.57 13.15 26.65
CA GLY A 258 4.08 14.52 26.53
C GLY A 258 5.08 14.77 25.39
N ILE A 259 5.31 13.81 24.50
CA ILE A 259 6.19 14.00 23.32
C ILE A 259 5.43 14.77 22.23
N ASP A 260 6.13 15.72 21.60
CA ASP A 260 5.68 16.40 20.39
C ASP A 260 5.36 15.40 19.25
N GLN A 261 4.68 15.85 18.20
CA GLN A 261 4.23 15.03 17.05
C GLN A 261 5.37 14.44 16.17
N LEU A 262 6.56 14.22 16.73
CA LEU A 262 7.79 13.77 16.08
C LEU A 262 7.89 12.24 15.93
N TYR A 263 6.84 11.50 16.29
CA TYR A 263 6.78 10.05 16.06
C TYR A 263 6.26 9.72 14.65
N GLY A 264 6.71 8.60 14.11
CA GLY A 264 6.21 7.95 12.91
C GLY A 264 5.34 6.74 13.24
N LEU A 265 4.47 6.37 12.30
CA LEU A 265 3.71 5.12 12.33
C LEU A 265 4.09 4.30 11.09
N ALA A 266 4.22 2.98 11.24
CA ALA A 266 4.45 2.03 10.17
C ALA A 266 3.79 0.68 10.49
N GLU A 267 3.70 -0.21 9.51
CA GLU A 267 3.41 -1.63 9.75
C GLU A 267 4.75 -2.36 9.88
N LEU A 268 4.93 -3.16 10.94
CA LEU A 268 6.12 -4.00 11.12
C LEU A 268 5.71 -5.37 11.68
N GLY A 269 5.91 -6.41 10.87
CA GLY A 269 5.62 -7.79 11.28
C GLY A 269 4.13 -8.05 11.53
N GLY A 270 3.26 -7.45 10.73
CA GLY A 270 1.80 -7.52 10.84
C GLY A 270 1.20 -6.64 11.93
N ARG A 271 2.01 -5.88 12.68
CA ARG A 271 1.59 -5.07 13.83
C ARG A 271 1.77 -3.59 13.56
N LEU A 272 0.94 -2.75 14.20
CA LEU A 272 1.18 -1.32 14.21
C LEU A 272 2.50 -1.04 14.95
N CYS A 273 3.38 -0.30 14.29
CA CYS A 273 4.64 0.16 14.82
C CYS A 273 4.60 1.66 15.07
N LEU A 274 4.98 2.08 16.27
CA LEU A 274 5.33 3.46 16.56
C LEU A 274 6.85 3.57 16.67
N PHE A 275 7.43 4.53 15.96
CA PHE A 275 8.89 4.74 15.95
C PHE A 275 9.22 6.22 16.00
N GLY A 276 10.40 6.57 16.50
CA GLY A 276 10.84 7.96 16.60
C GLY A 276 10.29 8.64 17.85
N THR A 277 11.17 8.79 18.83
CA THR A 277 10.90 9.51 20.08
C THR A 277 12.20 10.19 20.46
N ALA A 278 12.43 11.41 19.97
CA ALA A 278 13.58 12.19 20.39
C ALA A 278 13.20 12.95 21.67
N THR A 279 13.73 12.51 22.81
CA THR A 279 13.93 13.40 23.94
C THR A 279 15.41 13.75 23.96
N GLU A 280 15.76 15.00 23.66
CA GLU A 280 17.12 15.46 23.94
C GLU A 280 17.43 15.27 25.44
N PRO A 281 18.66 14.85 25.79
CA PRO A 281 19.86 14.84 24.95
C PRO A 281 20.17 13.50 24.27
N VAL A 282 19.31 12.47 24.39
CA VAL A 282 19.59 11.14 23.83
C VAL A 282 18.86 10.98 22.50
N GLN A 283 19.60 11.01 21.38
CA GLN A 283 19.11 10.66 20.05
C GLN A 283 18.86 9.14 19.94
N GLN A 284 18.01 8.60 20.81
CA GLN A 284 17.64 7.20 20.86
C GLN A 284 16.21 7.03 20.36
N HIS A 285 16.03 6.20 19.33
CA HIS A 285 14.72 5.88 18.78
C HIS A 285 14.20 4.59 19.39
N SER A 286 13.00 4.64 19.98
CA SER A 286 12.32 3.42 20.40
C SER A 286 11.46 2.87 19.27
N ILE A 287 11.45 1.55 19.12
CA ILE A 287 10.52 0.81 18.25
C ILE A 287 9.51 0.12 19.15
N TRP A 288 8.25 0.55 19.07
CA TRP A 288 7.13 0.00 19.82
C TRP A 288 6.18 -0.73 18.90
N LEU A 289 5.73 -1.91 19.31
CA LEU A 289 4.77 -2.73 18.56
C LEU A 289 3.48 -2.88 19.37
N LEU A 290 2.34 -2.62 18.73
CA LEU A 290 1.04 -2.80 19.36
C LEU A 290 0.77 -4.29 19.54
N ARG A 291 0.82 -4.77 20.78
CA ARG A 291 0.56 -6.17 21.13
C ARG A 291 -0.94 -6.46 21.17
N ASP A 292 -1.67 -5.57 21.83
CA ASP A 292 -3.11 -5.71 22.03
C ASP A 292 -3.79 -4.40 21.66
N HIS A 293 -4.54 -4.41 20.56
CA HIS A 293 -5.31 -3.24 20.12
C HIS A 293 -6.47 -2.92 21.06
N GLU A 294 -7.10 -3.95 21.64
CA GLU A 294 -8.27 -3.73 22.47
C GLU A 294 -7.90 -3.11 23.82
N ALA A 295 -6.84 -3.62 24.43
CA ALA A 295 -6.30 -3.06 25.66
C ALA A 295 -5.38 -1.84 25.44
N GLY A 296 -4.96 -1.56 24.19
CA GLY A 296 -4.03 -0.48 23.88
C GLY A 296 -2.62 -0.72 24.43
N VAL A 297 -2.18 -1.98 24.49
CA VAL A 297 -0.91 -2.38 25.11
C VAL A 297 0.19 -2.51 24.06
N TRP A 298 1.34 -1.92 24.38
CA TRP A 298 2.51 -1.83 23.51
C TRP A 298 3.69 -2.60 24.11
N ASP A 299 4.43 -3.31 23.27
CA ASP A 299 5.71 -3.90 23.63
C ASP A 299 6.85 -3.04 23.08
N LEU A 300 7.84 -2.74 23.92
CA LEU A 300 9.10 -2.18 23.44
C LEU A 300 9.90 -3.28 22.75
N HIS A 301 10.05 -3.19 21.43
CA HIS A 301 10.81 -4.17 20.68
C HIS A 301 12.31 -3.93 20.80
N CYS A 302 12.76 -2.70 20.54
CA CYS A 302 14.15 -2.31 20.73
C CYS A 302 14.32 -0.79 20.87
N ARG A 303 15.52 -0.37 21.28
CA ARG A 303 15.94 1.02 21.23
C ARG A 303 17.18 1.13 20.35
N ILE A 304 17.22 2.16 19.52
CA ILE A 304 18.26 2.36 18.53
C ILE A 304 18.98 3.67 18.84
N ASP A 305 20.29 3.59 19.04
CA ASP A 305 21.14 4.76 19.09
C ASP A 305 21.35 5.27 17.66
N LEU A 306 20.82 6.47 17.35
CA LEU A 306 20.93 7.03 16.01
C LEU A 306 22.37 7.27 15.57
N ASN A 307 23.24 7.68 16.48
CA ASN A 307 24.62 8.02 16.15
C ASN A 307 25.49 6.78 15.95
N ALA A 308 25.19 5.70 16.65
CA ALA A 308 25.88 4.43 16.46
C ALA A 308 25.38 3.68 15.21
N ALA A 309 24.07 3.70 14.95
CA ALA A 309 23.48 2.87 13.90
C ALA A 309 23.50 3.52 12.51
N TRP A 310 23.63 4.85 12.39
CA TRP A 310 23.68 5.50 11.07
C TRP A 310 24.85 6.49 10.97
N PRO A 311 25.45 6.66 9.77
CA PRO A 311 26.47 7.68 9.56
C PRO A 311 25.96 9.09 9.93
N LEU A 312 26.86 9.97 10.39
CA LEU A 312 26.51 11.34 10.82
C LEU A 312 25.73 12.16 9.78
N GLU A 313 25.98 11.91 8.49
CA GLU A 313 25.24 12.53 7.39
C GLU A 313 23.74 12.21 7.45
N VAL A 314 23.37 11.00 7.90
CA VAL A 314 21.97 10.59 8.06
C VAL A 314 21.36 11.23 9.31
N THR A 315 22.10 11.24 10.42
CA THR A 315 21.57 11.71 11.72
C THR A 315 21.34 13.21 11.74
N GLN A 316 22.22 14.01 11.11
CA GLN A 316 22.07 15.46 11.01
C GLN A 316 20.83 15.91 10.22
N PHE A 317 20.40 15.15 9.19
CA PHE A 317 19.19 15.47 8.41
C PHE A 317 17.91 14.83 8.96
N SER A 318 18.03 13.88 9.89
CA SER A 318 16.89 13.24 10.54
C SER A 318 16.20 14.16 11.54
N ILE A 319 16.89 15.20 12.01
CA ILE A 319 16.33 16.25 12.89
C ILE A 319 15.35 17.09 12.08
N GLY A 320 14.07 16.74 12.17
CA GLY A 320 12.93 17.56 11.73
C GLY A 320 12.40 17.34 10.31
N ARG A 321 12.91 16.38 9.51
CA ARG A 321 12.37 16.16 8.15
C ARG A 321 12.02 14.73 7.74
N SER A 322 12.68 13.67 8.22
CA SER A 322 12.29 12.25 8.00
C SER A 322 13.15 11.29 8.83
N SER A 323 12.61 10.73 9.91
CA SER A 323 13.31 9.70 10.69
C SER A 323 13.45 8.38 9.90
N PRO A 324 14.51 7.57 10.17
CA PRO A 324 14.59 6.19 9.69
C PRO A 324 13.28 5.44 9.96
N SER A 325 12.67 4.91 8.90
CA SER A 325 11.37 4.23 8.98
C SER A 325 11.56 2.72 8.85
N PRO A 326 11.04 1.91 9.79
CA PRO A 326 11.08 0.45 9.66
C PRO A 326 10.14 0.00 8.54
N LEU A 327 10.54 -1.03 7.80
CA LEU A 327 9.75 -1.62 6.72
C LEU A 327 9.35 -3.07 7.03
N ALA A 328 10.28 -3.89 7.52
CA ALA A 328 10.04 -5.31 7.74
C ALA A 328 11.06 -5.93 8.69
N PHE A 329 10.70 -7.08 9.24
CA PHE A 329 11.66 -8.01 9.80
C PHE A 329 12.33 -8.85 8.69
N ILE A 330 13.61 -9.16 8.88
CA ILE A 330 14.41 -10.00 7.98
C ILE A 330 15.31 -10.94 8.79
N ASP A 331 15.79 -12.00 8.14
CA ASP A 331 16.63 -13.04 8.74
C ASP A 331 16.03 -13.66 10.01
N ASP A 332 14.83 -14.24 9.85
CA ASP A 332 14.05 -14.86 10.95
C ASP A 332 13.82 -13.90 12.12
N ASP A 333 13.39 -12.69 11.81
CA ASP A 333 13.10 -11.59 12.75
C ASP A 333 14.29 -11.10 13.60
N ARG A 334 15.53 -11.49 13.23
CA ARG A 334 16.75 -11.05 13.93
C ARG A 334 17.18 -9.64 13.56
N ARG A 335 16.79 -9.16 12.38
CA ARG A 335 17.14 -7.82 11.88
C ARG A 335 15.90 -7.08 11.39
N ILE A 336 15.99 -5.75 11.40
CA ILE A 336 14.95 -4.86 10.93
C ILE A 336 15.46 -4.14 9.69
N LEU A 337 14.69 -4.21 8.61
CA LEU A 337 14.93 -3.45 7.40
C LEU A 337 14.42 -2.02 7.59
N PHE A 338 15.32 -1.04 7.47
CA PHE A 338 15.02 0.38 7.53
C PHE A 338 15.15 1.04 6.17
N ARG A 339 14.21 1.93 5.88
CA ARG A 339 14.33 2.96 4.85
C ARG A 339 14.82 4.25 5.48
N VAL A 340 15.85 4.82 4.88
CA VAL A 340 16.47 6.06 5.34
C VAL A 340 16.53 7.05 4.18
N TYR A 341 16.02 8.26 4.41
CA TYR A 341 16.15 9.35 3.45
C TYR A 341 17.56 9.96 3.55
N CYS A 342 18.25 10.10 2.42
CA CYS A 342 19.57 10.72 2.36
C CYS A 342 19.58 11.85 1.32
N LYS A 343 20.07 13.03 1.72
CA LYS A 343 20.34 14.13 0.81
C LYS A 343 21.79 14.00 0.35
N LEU A 344 22.02 13.85 -0.96
CA LEU A 344 23.37 13.89 -1.52
C LEU A 344 23.86 15.36 -1.44
N SER A 345 25.19 15.57 -1.44
CA SER A 345 25.91 16.75 -0.96
C SER A 345 25.32 18.14 -1.30
N LYS A 346 25.78 19.20 -0.59
CA LYS A 346 25.38 20.60 -0.85
C LYS A 346 25.64 21.08 -2.29
N GLU A 347 26.62 20.48 -2.98
CA GLU A 347 26.96 20.80 -4.37
C GLU A 347 25.97 20.14 -5.35
N GLU A 348 25.45 18.96 -5.03
CA GLU A 348 24.46 18.23 -5.81
C GLU A 348 23.03 18.46 -5.29
N ARG A 349 22.63 19.72 -5.13
CA ARG A 349 21.34 20.19 -4.59
C ARG A 349 20.08 19.50 -5.16
N SER A 350 20.17 18.76 -6.26
CA SER A 350 19.07 18.05 -6.88
C SER A 350 19.00 16.55 -6.59
N LYS A 351 20.02 15.91 -6.00
CA LYS A 351 20.05 14.44 -5.82
C LYS A 351 19.60 13.97 -4.41
N SER A 352 18.37 13.48 -4.28
CA SER A 352 17.82 12.83 -3.08
C SER A 352 17.54 11.35 -3.33
N ALA A 353 18.00 10.48 -2.44
CA ALA A 353 17.84 9.04 -2.58
C ALA A 353 17.44 8.39 -1.25
N TYR A 354 16.83 7.21 -1.35
CA TYR A 354 16.58 6.35 -0.21
C TYR A 354 17.67 5.28 -0.13
N LYS A 355 18.22 5.08 1.06
CA LYS A 355 19.10 3.94 1.39
C LYS A 355 18.34 2.92 2.21
N LEU A 356 18.70 1.66 2.03
CA LEU A 356 18.18 0.54 2.79
C LEU A 356 19.25 0.04 3.76
N TYR A 357 18.86 -0.18 5.01
CA TYR A 357 19.74 -0.70 6.05
C TYR A 357 19.14 -1.93 6.73
N ALA A 358 19.93 -2.96 6.95
CA ALA A 358 19.61 -4.07 7.84
C ALA A 358 20.19 -3.78 9.24
N TYR A 359 19.33 -3.41 10.18
CA TYR A 359 19.72 -3.13 11.57
C TYR A 359 19.57 -4.39 12.43
N ASN A 360 20.59 -4.71 13.23
CA ASN A 360 20.55 -5.80 14.20
C ASN A 360 20.37 -5.23 15.63
N PRO A 361 19.20 -5.40 16.26
CA PRO A 361 18.96 -4.92 17.61
C PRO A 361 19.86 -5.53 18.69
N ALA A 362 20.38 -6.75 18.48
CA ALA A 362 21.23 -7.44 19.46
C ALA A 362 22.67 -6.89 19.48
N THR A 363 23.17 -6.38 18.34
CA THR A 363 24.54 -5.86 18.23
C THR A 363 24.60 -4.35 18.10
N GLY A 364 23.49 -3.69 17.73
CA GLY A 364 23.45 -2.27 17.40
C GLY A 364 24.00 -1.93 16.00
N ASN A 365 24.44 -2.93 15.23
CA ASN A 365 25.05 -2.71 13.92
C ASN A 365 23.98 -2.53 12.83
N ALA A 366 24.23 -1.62 11.88
CA ALA A 366 23.43 -1.48 10.67
C ALA A 366 24.27 -1.72 9.41
N GLU A 367 23.87 -2.69 8.58
CA GLU A 367 24.50 -3.00 7.30
C GLU A 367 23.75 -2.26 6.17
N SER A 368 24.47 -1.51 5.33
CA SER A 368 23.88 -0.89 4.14
C SER A 368 23.62 -1.94 3.06
N LEU A 369 22.37 -2.07 2.64
CA LEU A 369 21.95 -3.02 1.58
C LEU A 369 21.93 -2.41 0.17
N GLY A 370 22.09 -1.09 0.06
CA GLY A 370 22.18 -0.38 -1.21
C GLY A 370 21.38 0.91 -1.27
N PHE A 371 21.41 1.52 -2.46
CA PHE A 371 20.72 2.77 -2.76
C PHE A 371 19.61 2.53 -3.78
N LEU A 372 18.53 3.28 -3.63
CA LEU A 372 17.53 3.38 -4.67
C LEU A 372 17.84 4.53 -5.63
N PRO A 373 17.36 4.44 -6.89
CA PRO A 373 17.56 5.48 -7.87
C PRO A 373 17.11 6.86 -7.38
N HIS A 374 17.75 7.90 -7.92
CA HIS A 374 17.30 9.28 -7.74
C HIS A 374 15.85 9.45 -8.24
N ARG A 375 15.09 10.39 -7.65
CA ARG A 375 13.67 10.66 -7.96
C ARG A 375 12.71 9.49 -7.74
N SER A 376 13.05 8.59 -6.83
CA SER A 376 12.13 7.53 -6.42
C SER A 376 11.23 7.99 -5.26
N THR A 377 9.98 7.53 -5.25
CA THR A 377 9.14 7.59 -4.04
C THR A 377 9.77 6.76 -2.93
N PRO A 378 9.40 6.99 -1.66
CA PRO A 378 9.80 6.09 -0.58
C PRO A 378 9.47 4.63 -0.95
N PRO A 379 10.41 3.67 -0.90
CA PRO A 379 10.13 2.27 -1.19
C PRO A 379 9.22 1.65 -0.14
N GLU A 380 8.20 0.95 -0.59
CA GLU A 380 7.25 0.22 0.25
C GLU A 380 7.36 -1.27 -0.01
N LEU A 381 6.91 -2.10 0.92
CA LEU A 381 6.88 -3.55 0.71
C LEU A 381 6.00 -3.91 -0.48
N TYR A 382 6.45 -4.85 -1.29
CA TYR A 382 5.74 -5.34 -2.47
C TYR A 382 5.13 -6.71 -2.20
N GLU A 383 3.82 -6.82 -2.41
CA GLU A 383 3.06 -8.05 -2.29
C GLU A 383 2.53 -8.42 -3.68
N GLU A 384 3.10 -9.46 -4.28
CA GLU A 384 2.66 -9.96 -5.58
C GLU A 384 1.25 -10.54 -5.48
N SER A 385 0.35 -10.06 -6.33
CA SER A 385 -1.05 -10.48 -6.32
C SER A 385 -1.70 -10.30 -7.68
N VAL A 386 -2.72 -11.12 -7.95
CA VAL A 386 -3.56 -11.03 -9.14
C VAL A 386 -4.94 -10.42 -8.83
N VAL A 387 -5.13 -9.88 -7.62
CA VAL A 387 -6.38 -9.27 -7.19
C VAL A 387 -6.81 -8.13 -8.12
N SER A 388 -8.11 -8.01 -8.40
CA SER A 388 -8.66 -6.95 -9.23
C SER A 388 -8.67 -5.61 -8.48
N THR A 389 -8.44 -4.52 -9.21
CA THR A 389 -8.63 -3.14 -8.72
C THR A 389 -10.10 -2.71 -8.67
N GLY A 390 -11.02 -3.57 -9.09
CA GLY A 390 -12.40 -3.21 -9.39
C GLY A 390 -12.56 -2.53 -10.74
N ARG A 391 -13.82 -2.25 -11.09
CA ARG A 391 -14.15 -1.54 -12.32
C ARG A 391 -13.82 -0.05 -12.18
N PRO A 392 -13.30 0.61 -13.23
CA PRO A 392 -13.26 2.06 -13.28
C PRO A 392 -14.62 2.66 -12.96
N PHE A 393 -14.66 3.77 -12.21
CA PHE A 393 -15.93 4.42 -11.88
C PHE A 393 -16.79 4.75 -13.11
N GLU A 394 -16.18 5.15 -14.24
CA GLU A 394 -16.86 5.45 -15.50
C GLU A 394 -17.63 4.22 -16.06
N ASP A 395 -17.10 3.02 -15.87
CA ASP A 395 -17.74 1.76 -16.27
C ASP A 395 -18.87 1.37 -15.30
N ILE A 396 -18.81 1.82 -14.05
CA ILE A 396 -19.88 1.59 -13.06
C ILE A 396 -21.08 2.52 -13.33
N VAL A 397 -20.81 3.78 -13.66
CA VAL A 397 -21.85 4.76 -14.00
C VAL A 397 -22.56 4.37 -15.30
N SER A 398 -21.82 3.91 -16.31
CA SER A 398 -22.40 3.47 -17.60
C SER A 398 -23.15 2.13 -17.54
N SER A 399 -22.92 1.32 -16.50
CA SER A 399 -23.64 0.06 -16.28
C SER A 399 -24.77 0.14 -15.26
N SER A 400 -25.06 1.34 -14.73
CA SER A 400 -26.18 1.58 -13.82
C SER A 400 -27.50 1.69 -14.60
N PRO A 401 -28.50 0.83 -14.38
CA PRO A 401 -29.78 0.90 -15.09
C PRO A 401 -30.66 1.99 -14.47
N SER A 402 -30.65 3.17 -15.10
CA SER A 402 -31.65 4.24 -14.93
C SER A 402 -31.41 5.23 -16.09
N GLN A 403 -32.25 5.37 -17.11
CA GLN A 403 -33.69 5.64 -17.08
C GLN A 403 -34.41 5.01 -18.31
N GLU A 404 -35.26 4.01 -18.07
CA GLU A 404 -36.49 3.79 -18.85
C GLU A 404 -37.62 3.67 -17.82
N ALA A 405 -38.24 4.81 -17.53
CA ALA A 405 -39.59 4.94 -16.96
C ALA A 405 -40.09 6.35 -17.24
#